data_AF-A0A445ACB6-F1
#
_entry.id   AF-A0A445ACB6-F1
#
_cell.length_a   1.000
_cell.length_b   1.000
_cell.length_c   1.000
_cell.angle_alpha   90.00
_cell.angle_beta   90.00
_cell.angle_gamma   90.00
#
_symmetry.space_group_name_H-M   'P 1'
#
loop_
_entity.id
_entity.type
_entity.pdbx_description
1 polymer ?
#
loop_
_entity_poly.entity_id
_entity_poly.type
_entity_poly.pdbx_seq_one_letter_code
_entity_poly.pdbx_strand_id
1 'polypeptide(L)'
;MGAKSQSSQQLCCPGEWDVDKLRRWLPDPVVNRILTISPPSPKKGTADHLFKLAWKWNGPERIRSFIWLVAHETILTNTKRKRRHLTIDARCHQCNFVTEDALHVLRNCSSATIIWNLLQAN
;
A
#
# COMPACT_ATOMS: atom_id res chain seq x y z
N MET A 1 25.36 -37.95 -23.42
CA MET A 1 25.03 -37.97 -21.97
C MET A 1 25.65 -36.75 -21.33
N GLY A 2 24.98 -35.74 -20.80
CA GLY A 2 23.58 -35.31 -20.85
C GLY A 2 23.63 -33.80 -20.54
N ALA A 3 23.06 -32.98 -21.42
CA ALA A 3 23.01 -31.54 -21.22
C ALA A 3 21.99 -31.24 -20.11
N LYS A 4 22.42 -30.57 -19.04
CA LYS A 4 21.53 -30.06 -18.00
C LYS A 4 20.70 -28.92 -18.61
N SER A 5 19.47 -29.22 -18.98
CA SER A 5 18.47 -28.22 -19.37
C SER A 5 18.12 -27.39 -18.14
N GLN A 6 18.44 -26.10 -18.18
CA GLN A 6 17.91 -25.11 -17.26
C GLN A 6 16.41 -24.99 -17.53
N SER A 7 15.60 -25.50 -16.60
CA SER A 7 14.15 -25.30 -16.61
C SER A 7 13.88 -23.87 -16.13
N SER A 8 13.69 -22.96 -17.09
CA SER A 8 12.97 -21.71 -16.83
C SER A 8 11.54 -22.08 -16.46
N GLN A 9 11.25 -22.15 -15.17
CA GLN A 9 9.88 -22.31 -14.68
C GLN A 9 9.13 -21.02 -14.97
N GLN A 10 8.34 -21.06 -16.05
CA GLN A 10 7.28 -20.10 -16.32
C GLN A 10 6.35 -20.09 -15.11
N LEU A 11 6.22 -18.94 -14.43
CA LEU A 11 5.28 -18.74 -13.33
C LEU A 11 3.87 -19.17 -13.78
N CYS A 12 3.25 -20.09 -13.03
CA CYS A 12 2.00 -20.74 -13.41
C CYS A 12 0.79 -19.78 -13.32
N CYS A 13 0.91 -18.68 -12.55
CA CYS A 13 -0.10 -17.64 -12.41
C CYS A 13 0.53 -16.24 -12.29
N PRO A 14 -0.03 -15.19 -12.93
CA PRO A 14 0.43 -13.81 -12.71
C PRO A 14 0.22 -13.38 -11.25
N GLY A 15 1.30 -12.99 -10.58
CA GLY A 15 1.26 -12.45 -9.22
C GLY A 15 1.56 -13.46 -8.10
N GLU A 16 2.23 -14.57 -8.38
CA GLU A 16 2.83 -15.44 -7.36
C GLU A 16 4.18 -14.89 -6.84
N TRP A 17 4.62 -15.39 -5.67
CA TRP A 17 5.96 -15.09 -5.15
C TRP A 17 7.04 -15.71 -6.04
N ASP A 18 8.07 -14.95 -6.40
CA ASP A 18 9.28 -15.46 -7.02
C ASP A 18 10.16 -16.11 -5.93
N VAL A 19 9.92 -17.40 -5.66
CA VAL A 19 10.52 -18.13 -4.54
C VAL A 19 12.04 -18.25 -4.69
N ASP A 20 12.52 -18.39 -5.92
CA ASP A 20 13.96 -18.51 -6.20
C ASP A 20 14.68 -17.20 -5.90
N LYS A 21 14.07 -16.06 -6.24
CA LYS A 21 14.60 -14.77 -5.78
C LYS A 21 14.53 -14.64 -4.27
N LEU A 22 13.44 -15.02 -3.61
CA LEU A 22 13.35 -14.93 -2.15
C LEU A 22 14.45 -15.73 -1.46
N ARG A 23 14.68 -16.98 -1.88
CA ARG A 23 15.75 -17.84 -1.34
C ARG A 23 17.16 -17.31 -1.63
N ARG A 24 17.34 -16.55 -2.71
CA ARG A 24 18.62 -15.90 -3.00
C ARG A 24 19.01 -14.85 -1.95
N TRP A 25 18.04 -14.21 -1.31
CA TRP A 25 18.28 -13.07 -0.41
C TRP A 25 17.96 -13.36 1.06
N LEU A 26 17.14 -14.37 1.35
CA LEU A 26 16.59 -14.62 2.69
C LEU A 26 16.80 -16.07 3.14
N PRO A 27 17.09 -16.31 4.45
CA PRO A 27 17.12 -17.67 5.00
C PRO A 27 15.79 -18.40 4.85
N ASP A 28 15.83 -19.73 4.69
CA ASP A 28 14.63 -20.57 4.51
C ASP A 28 13.53 -20.35 5.56
N PRO A 29 13.81 -20.14 6.86
CA PRO A 29 12.76 -19.86 7.85
C PRO A 29 11.95 -18.59 7.54
N VAL A 30 12.58 -17.58 6.94
CA VAL A 30 11.93 -16.32 6.57
C VAL A 30 11.13 -16.51 5.28
N VAL A 31 11.70 -17.20 4.29
CA VAL A 31 11.01 -17.53 3.04
C VAL A 31 9.74 -18.33 3.33
N ASN A 32 9.83 -19.37 4.17
CA ASN A 32 8.69 -20.19 4.54
C ASN A 32 7.57 -19.38 5.21
N ARG A 33 7.91 -18.36 6.02
CA ARG A 33 6.90 -17.44 6.58
C ARG A 33 6.25 -16.59 5.49
N ILE A 34 7.02 -16.04 4.57
CA ILE A 34 6.50 -15.21 3.47
C ILE A 34 5.55 -16.03 2.58
N LEU A 35 5.87 -17.29 2.30
CA LEU A 35 5.02 -18.17 1.49
C LEU A 35 3.66 -18.47 2.12
N THR A 36 3.51 -18.30 3.45
CA THR A 36 2.20 -18.39 4.11
C THR A 36 1.33 -17.14 3.92
N ILE A 37 1.93 -16.02 3.51
CA ILE A 37 1.23 -14.80 3.16
C ILE A 37 0.81 -14.94 1.71
N SER A 38 -0.48 -14.78 1.41
CA SER A 38 -0.95 -14.75 0.03
C SER A 38 -0.16 -13.70 -0.74
N PRO A 39 0.44 -14.04 -1.90
CA PRO A 39 1.20 -13.08 -2.66
C PRO A 39 0.29 -11.91 -3.05
N PRO A 40 0.82 -10.68 -3.12
CA PRO A 40 0.03 -9.52 -3.48
C PRO A 40 -0.45 -9.68 -4.93
N SER A 41 -1.60 -10.33 -5.13
CA SER A 41 -2.22 -10.39 -6.45
C SER A 41 -2.57 -8.97 -6.87
N PRO A 42 -2.23 -8.56 -8.11
CA PRO A 42 -2.76 -7.33 -8.68
C PRO A 42 -4.28 -7.51 -8.81
N LYS A 43 -5.05 -6.89 -7.91
CA LYS A 43 -6.48 -6.71 -8.16
C LYS A 43 -6.57 -5.80 -9.38
N LYS A 44 -6.95 -6.34 -10.55
CA LYS A 44 -7.21 -5.55 -11.76
C LYS A 44 -8.30 -4.52 -11.43
N GLY A 45 -7.89 -3.28 -11.21
CA GLY A 45 -8.70 -2.14 -10.78
C GLY A 45 -7.83 -0.91 -10.51
N THR A 46 -8.43 0.26 -10.32
CA THR A 46 -7.80 1.58 -10.10
C THR A 46 -6.60 1.61 -9.14
N ALA A 47 -6.52 0.65 -8.20
CA ALA A 47 -5.38 0.41 -7.33
C ALA A 47 -4.06 0.19 -8.09
N ASP A 48 -4.07 -0.44 -9.28
CA ASP A 48 -2.85 -0.68 -10.08
C ASP A 48 -2.23 0.63 -10.60
N HIS A 49 -3.06 1.63 -10.93
CA HIS A 49 -2.58 2.93 -11.39
C HIS A 49 -1.94 3.74 -10.25
N LEU A 50 -2.60 3.80 -9.09
CA LEU A 50 -2.05 4.48 -7.91
C LEU A 50 -0.80 3.78 -7.37
N PHE A 51 -0.75 2.45 -7.42
CA PHE A 51 0.44 1.66 -7.09
C PHE A 51 1.62 2.04 -7.99
N LYS A 52 1.42 2.05 -9.31
CA LYS A 52 2.46 2.47 -10.27
C LYS A 52 2.91 3.90 -10.04
N LEU A 53 1.98 4.81 -9.74
CA LEU A 53 2.32 6.22 -9.48
C LEU A 53 3.15 6.35 -8.19
N ALA A 54 2.77 5.64 -7.13
CA ALA A 54 3.52 5.60 -5.88
C ALA A 54 4.94 5.10 -6.11
N TRP A 55 5.10 3.96 -6.81
CA TRP A 55 6.41 3.33 -7.01
C TRP A 55 7.34 4.11 -7.94
N LYS A 56 6.78 4.91 -8.85
CA LYS A 56 7.54 5.81 -9.74
C LYS A 56 7.98 7.11 -9.06
N TRP A 57 7.49 7.42 -7.87
CA TRP A 57 7.83 8.67 -7.19
C TRP A 57 9.26 8.63 -6.66
N ASN A 58 10.08 9.63 -7.00
CA ASN A 58 11.53 9.65 -6.79
C ASN A 58 11.99 10.29 -5.46
N GLY A 59 11.09 10.60 -4.54
CA GLY A 59 11.47 11.21 -3.26
C GLY A 59 11.76 10.21 -2.13
N PRO A 60 11.83 10.68 -0.88
CA PRO A 60 12.15 9.85 0.29
C PRO A 60 11.26 8.62 0.48
N GLU A 61 11.85 7.42 0.61
CA GLU A 61 11.14 6.13 0.70
C GLU A 61 9.95 6.10 1.69
N ARG A 62 10.06 6.83 2.81
CA ARG A 62 8.96 6.96 3.79
C ARG A 62 7.67 7.51 3.18
N ILE A 63 7.77 8.50 2.31
CA ILE A 63 6.61 9.11 1.64
C ILE A 63 6.10 8.19 0.53
N ARG A 64 6.98 7.46 -0.18
CA ARG A 64 6.58 6.44 -1.16
C ARG A 64 5.70 5.38 -0.50
N SER A 65 6.17 4.84 0.62
CA SER A 65 5.43 3.89 1.46
C SER A 65 4.11 4.48 1.95
N PHE A 66 4.11 5.75 2.36
CA PHE A 66 2.89 6.45 2.78
C PHE A 66 1.85 6.57 1.65
N ILE A 67 2.26 6.99 0.45
CA ILE A 67 1.37 7.07 -0.73
C ILE A 67 0.77 5.70 -1.03
N TRP A 68 1.57 4.65 -0.95
CA TRP A 68 1.09 3.28 -1.10
C TRP A 68 0.02 2.91 -0.07
N LEU A 69 0.25 3.22 1.22
CA LEU A 69 -0.73 2.96 2.28
C LEU A 69 -2.07 3.69 2.03
N VAL A 70 -2.00 4.94 1.58
CA VAL A 70 -3.16 5.77 1.22
C VAL A 70 -3.91 5.16 0.03
N ALA A 71 -3.21 4.79 -1.03
CA ALA A 71 -3.79 4.20 -2.25
C ALA A 71 -4.54 2.90 -1.99
N HIS A 72 -4.07 2.10 -1.03
CA HIS A 72 -4.72 0.85 -0.64
C HIS A 72 -5.78 1.02 0.46
N GLU A 73 -6.10 2.26 0.85
CA GLU A 73 -7.01 2.59 1.96
C GLU A 73 -6.68 1.83 3.26
N THR A 74 -5.38 1.66 3.51
CA THR A 74 -4.86 0.89 4.66
C THR A 74 -4.48 1.78 5.84
N ILE A 75 -4.41 3.10 5.64
CA ILE A 75 -4.26 4.05 6.73
C ILE A 75 -5.45 3.96 7.69
N LEU A 76 -5.17 4.05 8.99
CA LEU A 76 -6.16 3.81 10.05
C LEU A 76 -7.03 5.05 10.31
N THR A 77 -7.79 5.50 9.32
CA THR A 77 -8.74 6.61 9.49
C THR A 77 -9.90 6.21 10.40
N ASN A 78 -10.63 7.17 10.95
CA ASN A 78 -11.80 6.86 11.78
C ASN A 78 -12.89 6.07 11.03
N THR A 79 -13.02 6.24 9.70
CA THR A 79 -13.86 5.33 8.88
C THR A 79 -13.39 3.88 8.99
N LYS A 80 -12.08 3.64 8.87
CA LYS A 80 -11.51 2.29 8.98
C LYS A 80 -11.58 1.76 10.41
N ARG A 81 -11.41 2.61 11.43
CA ARG A 81 -11.59 2.25 12.84
C ARG A 81 -13.03 1.85 13.13
N LYS A 82 -14.02 2.62 12.65
CA LYS A 82 -15.45 2.31 12.81
C LYS A 82 -15.81 0.99 12.15
N ARG A 83 -15.32 0.75 10.93
CA ARG A 83 -15.50 -0.54 10.22
C ARG A 83 -14.91 -1.73 10.99
N ARG A 84 -13.84 -1.52 11.76
CA ARG A 84 -13.22 -2.55 12.62
C ARG A 84 -13.79 -2.58 14.03
N HIS A 85 -14.87 -1.85 14.30
CA HIS A 85 -15.50 -1.73 15.62
C HIS A 85 -14.54 -1.21 16.72
N LEU A 86 -13.54 -0.39 16.34
CA LEU A 86 -12.60 0.26 17.27
C LEU A 86 -13.06 1.66 17.73
N THR A 87 -14.15 2.15 17.15
CA THR A 87 -14.83 3.40 17.52
C THR A 87 -16.27 3.35 17.01
N ILE A 88 -17.17 4.08 17.66
CA ILE A 88 -18.56 4.27 17.19
C ILE A 88 -18.70 5.50 16.28
N ASP A 89 -17.78 6.46 16.42
CA ASP A 89 -17.78 7.72 15.70
C ASP A 89 -16.69 7.72 14.62
N ALA A 90 -17.09 8.04 13.39
CA ALA A 90 -16.20 8.11 12.23
C ALA A 90 -15.82 9.54 11.86
N ARG A 91 -16.34 10.56 12.57
CA ARG A 91 -16.02 11.96 12.29
C ARG A 91 -14.53 12.22 12.44
N CYS A 92 -14.01 13.11 11.61
CA CYS A 92 -12.63 13.58 11.68
C CYS A 92 -12.44 14.39 12.96
N HIS A 93 -11.42 14.05 13.74
CA HIS A 93 -11.15 14.75 15.01
C HIS A 93 -10.67 16.19 14.82
N GLN A 94 -10.19 16.53 13.62
CA GLN A 94 -9.68 17.85 13.32
C GLN A 94 -10.80 18.85 13.04
N CYS A 95 -11.74 18.48 12.16
CA CYS A 95 -12.87 19.35 11.81
C CYS A 95 -14.16 19.05 12.57
N ASN A 96 -14.27 17.88 13.21
CA ASN A 96 -15.43 17.35 13.94
C ASN A 96 -16.76 17.33 13.16
N PHE A 97 -16.71 17.50 11.85
CA PHE A 97 -17.90 17.67 11.01
C PHE A 97 -18.08 16.53 10.00
N VAL A 98 -17.05 16.19 9.24
CA VAL A 98 -17.11 15.19 8.17
C VAL A 98 -16.51 13.87 8.63
N THR A 99 -17.00 12.76 8.10
CA THR A 99 -16.40 11.44 8.24
C THR A 99 -14.93 11.44 7.76
N GLU A 100 -14.05 10.83 8.56
CA GLU A 100 -12.62 10.78 8.28
C GLU A 100 -12.27 9.62 7.34
N ASP A 101 -12.11 9.94 6.06
CA ASP A 101 -11.44 9.10 5.08
C ASP A 101 -10.08 9.68 4.69
N ALA A 102 -9.34 8.95 3.84
CA ALA A 102 -8.00 9.33 3.43
C ALA A 102 -7.98 10.65 2.65
N LEU A 103 -8.98 10.90 1.80
CA LEU A 103 -9.04 12.13 1.01
C LEU A 103 -9.39 13.33 1.88
N HIS A 104 -10.32 13.15 2.82
CA HIS A 104 -10.69 14.17 3.78
C HIS A 104 -9.49 14.58 4.63
N VAL A 105 -8.86 13.64 5.33
CA VAL A 105 -7.77 13.97 6.27
C VAL A 105 -6.55 14.58 5.58
N LEU A 106 -6.28 14.19 4.32
CA LEU A 106 -5.10 14.68 3.58
C LEU A 106 -5.35 15.93 2.75
N ARG A 107 -6.60 16.21 2.34
CA ARG A 107 -6.90 17.29 1.38
C ARG A 107 -8.10 18.13 1.75
N ASN A 108 -9.25 17.52 2.02
CA ASN A 108 -10.52 18.28 2.12
C ASN A 108 -10.82 18.80 3.53
N CYS A 109 -10.11 18.32 4.55
CA CYS A 109 -10.25 18.78 5.92
C CYS A 109 -9.85 20.25 6.00
N SER A 110 -10.64 21.09 6.69
CA SER A 110 -10.32 22.51 6.88
C SER A 110 -8.90 22.72 7.42
N SER A 111 -8.48 21.88 8.37
CA SER A 111 -7.11 21.91 8.90
C SER A 111 -6.05 21.57 7.85
N ALA A 112 -6.32 20.62 6.96
CA ALA A 112 -5.41 20.25 5.87
C ALA A 112 -5.34 21.36 4.80
N THR A 113 -6.48 21.93 4.44
CA THR A 113 -6.59 23.03 3.46
C THR A 113 -5.74 24.23 3.87
N ILE A 114 -5.74 24.58 5.16
CA ILE A 114 -4.90 25.67 5.68
C ILE A 114 -3.42 25.42 5.37
N ILE A 115 -2.92 24.21 5.64
CA ILE A 115 -1.52 23.84 5.38
C ILE A 115 -1.23 23.90 3.88
N TRP A 116 -2.11 23.36 3.03
CA TRP A 116 -1.92 23.40 1.58
C TRP A 116 -1.88 24.82 1.02
N ASN A 117 -2.72 25.72 1.53
CA ASN A 117 -2.71 27.12 1.12
C ASN A 117 -1.42 27.82 1.54
N LEU A 118 -0.88 27.52 2.73
CA LEU A 118 0.40 28.07 3.18
C LEU A 118 1.57 27.61 2.30
N LEU A 119 1.54 26.37 1.83
CA LEU A 119 2.59 25.83 0.95
C LEU A 119 2.50 26.38 -0.48
N GLN A 120 1.32 26.82 -0.93
CA GLN A 120 1.12 27.42 -2.27
C GLN A 120 1.39 28.93 -2.30
N ALA A 121 1.45 29.58 -1.14
CA ALA A 121 1.71 31.01 -1.01
C ALA A 121 3.22 31.37 -0.99
N ASN A 122 4.10 30.37 -1.15
CA ASN A 122 5.56 30.48 -1.26
C ASN A 122 6.02 29.95 -2.62
#